data_AF-A0A2D4KNB0-F1
#
_entry.id   AF-A0A2D4KNB0-F1
#
_cell.length_a   1.000
_cell.length_b   1.000
_cell.length_c   1.000
_cell.angle_alpha   90.00
_cell.angle_beta   90.00
_cell.angle_gamma   90.00
#
_symmetry.space_group_name_H-M   'P 1'
#
loop_
_entity.id
_entity.type
_entity.pdbx_description
1 polymer ?
#
loop_
_entity_poly.entity_id
_entity_poly.type
_entity_poly.pdbx_seq_one_letter_code
_entity_poly.pdbx_strand_id
1 'polypeptide(L)'
;KICDCYHCHLYPYPSTPAERQAVMEGLQVRIQDLHIVLHKTEDYLRQVLCKASESIYTWDVQVKKMKAIYHVLNLCSFDVTNKCLIAEVWCPLADLPNMRRTLEESSRRSGASVPSFMNTIPTKETPPTLIRTNKFTSGFQDIVDVYGIGNYREVNPALFTIVTFPFLFAVMFGDCGHGFLMFLFALVMVLFEKHPKLRRSQDEIMKMIFQGRYIIMLMGLFSIYTGLIYNDCFSKSLVIFSSGWHVSQMPGMDWSKADLTNPFVALNPNATGVFTGPYPFGIDPIWSLAGNRLSFLNSFKMKMSVIIGMVHMVFGIALGGFNYIHFRKMYNIYLVFIPQLLFIL
;
A
#
# COMPACT_ATOMS: atom_id res chain seq x y z
N LYS A 1 -26.14 -6.09 61.99
CA LYS A 1 -27.31 -5.76 61.14
C LYS A 1 -27.18 -4.40 60.47
N ILE A 2 -27.22 -3.26 61.18
CA ILE A 2 -27.06 -1.94 60.54
C ILE A 2 -25.66 -1.80 59.91
N CYS A 3 -24.58 -2.15 60.63
CA CYS A 3 -23.21 -2.07 60.10
C CYS A 3 -22.97 -2.99 58.89
N ASP A 4 -23.61 -4.16 58.85
CA ASP A 4 -23.51 -5.09 57.71
C ASP A 4 -24.19 -4.52 56.47
N CYS A 5 -25.28 -3.75 56.63
CA CYS A 5 -25.96 -3.04 55.54
C CYS A 5 -25.09 -1.93 54.90
N TYR A 6 -24.08 -1.43 55.62
CA TYR A 6 -23.14 -0.41 55.14
C TYR A 6 -21.77 -1.00 54.73
N HIS A 7 -21.68 -2.33 54.58
CA HIS A 7 -20.42 -3.02 54.25
C HIS A 7 -19.28 -2.72 55.24
N CYS A 8 -19.59 -2.46 56.51
CA CYS A 8 -18.58 -2.25 57.54
C CYS A 8 -18.07 -3.60 58.06
N HIS A 9 -16.75 -3.80 58.05
CA HIS A 9 -16.12 -4.97 58.66
C HIS A 9 -15.94 -4.77 60.17
N LEU A 10 -16.70 -5.51 60.98
CA LEU A 10 -16.60 -5.51 62.43
C LEU A 10 -15.56 -6.55 62.89
N TYR A 11 -14.60 -6.13 63.70
CA TYR A 11 -13.60 -7.01 64.30
C TYR A 11 -13.80 -7.08 65.83
N PRO A 12 -13.60 -8.25 66.46
CA PRO A 12 -13.70 -8.37 67.91
C PRO A 12 -12.59 -7.57 68.59
N TYR A 13 -12.95 -6.71 69.56
CA TYR A 13 -12.02 -5.85 70.31
C TYR A 13 -11.92 -6.32 71.78
N PRO A 14 -10.74 -6.73 72.27
CA PRO A 14 -10.59 -7.18 73.67
C PRO A 14 -10.70 -6.03 74.68
N SER A 15 -11.35 -6.28 75.81
CA SER A 15 -11.63 -5.26 76.84
C SER A 15 -10.41 -4.94 77.71
N THR A 16 -9.58 -5.94 78.04
CA THR A 16 -8.42 -5.74 78.93
C THR A 16 -7.18 -5.24 78.17
N PRO A 17 -6.34 -4.39 78.78
CA PRO A 17 -5.13 -3.90 78.12
C PRO A 17 -4.09 -4.99 77.86
N ALA A 18 -4.00 -6.01 78.72
CA ALA A 18 -3.06 -7.13 78.56
C ALA A 18 -3.47 -8.05 77.39
N GLU A 19 -4.75 -8.40 77.24
CA GLU A 19 -5.23 -9.20 76.10
C GLU A 19 -5.09 -8.44 74.77
N ARG A 20 -5.25 -7.11 74.78
CA ARG A 20 -5.02 -6.27 73.59
C ARG A 20 -3.58 -6.37 73.10
N GLN A 21 -2.61 -6.30 74.02
CA GLN A 21 -1.20 -6.40 73.66
C GLN A 21 -0.87 -7.79 73.10
N ALA A 22 -1.40 -8.87 73.70
CA ALA A 22 -1.24 -10.23 73.20
C ALA A 22 -1.86 -10.46 71.80
N VAL A 23 -3.05 -9.90 71.54
CA VAL A 23 -3.70 -9.97 70.22
C VAL A 23 -2.92 -9.17 69.17
N MET A 24 -2.40 -7.99 69.54
CA MET A 24 -1.57 -7.18 68.64
C MET A 24 -0.28 -7.90 68.25
N GLU A 25 0.43 -8.48 69.21
CA GLU A 25 1.65 -9.27 68.96
C GLU A 25 1.35 -10.49 68.07
N GLY A 26 0.25 -11.21 68.34
CA GLY A 26 -0.18 -12.35 67.52
C GLY A 26 -0.58 -11.95 66.09
N LEU A 27 -1.26 -10.82 65.91
CA LEU A 27 -1.59 -10.29 64.58
C LEU A 27 -0.35 -9.87 63.82
N GLN A 28 0.63 -9.25 64.49
CA GLN A 28 1.88 -8.83 63.86
C GLN A 28 2.68 -10.03 63.32
N VAL A 29 2.74 -11.13 64.08
CA VAL A 29 3.34 -12.39 63.61
C VAL A 29 2.59 -12.95 62.39
N ARG A 30 1.24 -13.01 62.44
CA ARG A 30 0.43 -13.51 61.32
C ARG A 30 0.57 -12.64 60.06
N ILE A 31 0.65 -11.32 60.21
CA ILE A 31 0.89 -10.40 59.10
C ILE A 31 2.29 -10.63 58.51
N GLN A 32 3.29 -10.87 59.34
CA GLN A 32 4.64 -11.17 58.86
C GLN A 32 4.70 -12.50 58.10
N ASP A 33 4.04 -13.55 58.61
CA ASP A 33 3.93 -14.84 57.94
C ASP A 33 3.20 -14.72 56.60
N LEU A 34 2.10 -13.96 56.55
CA LEU A 34 1.36 -13.70 55.31
C LEU A 34 2.22 -12.95 54.29
N HIS A 35 3.00 -11.96 54.70
CA HIS A 35 3.94 -11.28 53.79
C HIS A 35 5.00 -12.23 53.22
N ILE A 36 5.53 -13.13 54.05
CA ILE A 36 6.51 -14.13 53.60
C ILE A 36 5.88 -15.07 52.57
N VAL A 37 4.67 -15.56 52.83
CA VAL A 37 3.94 -16.43 51.89
C VAL A 37 3.65 -15.69 50.59
N LEU A 38 3.15 -14.44 50.67
CA LEU A 38 2.84 -13.62 49.51
C LEU A 38 4.09 -13.43 48.63
N HIS A 39 5.22 -13.03 49.22
CA HIS A 39 6.46 -12.83 48.49
C HIS A 39 6.94 -14.12 47.82
N LYS A 40 6.91 -15.25 48.53
CA LYS A 40 7.28 -16.56 47.96
C LYS A 40 6.36 -16.97 46.81
N THR A 41 5.05 -16.73 46.93
CA THR A 41 4.11 -17.03 45.84
C THR A 41 4.32 -16.12 44.63
N GLU A 42 4.64 -14.85 44.84
CA GLU A 42 4.93 -13.91 43.75
C GLU A 42 6.24 -14.29 43.04
N ASP A 43 7.28 -14.65 43.79
CA ASP A 43 8.55 -15.12 43.22
C ASP A 43 8.36 -16.41 42.43
N TYR A 44 7.61 -17.36 42.96
CA TYR A 44 7.28 -18.60 42.26
C TYR A 44 6.50 -18.32 40.97
N LEU A 45 5.49 -17.46 41.04
CA LEU A 45 4.72 -17.04 39.87
C LEU A 45 5.61 -16.38 38.81
N ARG A 46 6.51 -15.46 39.22
CA ARG A 46 7.47 -14.83 38.31
C ARG A 46 8.39 -15.84 37.64
N GLN A 47 8.91 -16.82 38.39
CA GLN A 47 9.74 -17.89 37.82
C GLN A 47 8.99 -18.74 36.79
N VAL A 48 7.75 -19.10 37.08
CA VAL A 48 6.90 -19.86 36.15
C VAL A 48 6.58 -19.02 34.90
N LEU A 49 6.25 -17.73 35.08
CA LEU A 49 5.96 -16.82 33.98
C LEU A 49 7.19 -16.60 33.08
N CYS A 50 8.39 -16.41 33.64
CA CYS A 50 9.61 -16.30 32.87
C CYS A 50 9.85 -17.55 32.00
N LYS A 51 9.77 -18.75 32.61
CA LYS A 51 9.91 -20.02 31.88
C LYS A 51 8.85 -20.19 30.79
N ALA A 52 7.60 -19.83 31.08
CA ALA A 52 6.50 -19.92 30.12
C ALA A 52 6.67 -18.89 28.97
N SER A 53 7.16 -17.69 29.26
CA SER A 53 7.36 -16.63 28.26
C SER A 53 8.41 -16.99 27.21
N GLU A 54 9.41 -17.79 27.59
CA GLU A 54 10.45 -18.26 26.67
C GLU A 54 9.87 -19.28 25.67
N SER A 55 8.96 -20.16 26.13
CA SER A 55 8.41 -21.24 25.30
C SER A 55 7.12 -20.86 24.55
N ILE A 56 6.34 -19.90 25.03
CA ILE A 56 5.00 -19.56 24.48
C ILE A 56 5.02 -19.28 22.98
N TYR A 57 6.04 -18.57 22.49
CA TYR A 57 6.15 -18.23 21.07
C TYR A 57 6.37 -19.48 20.20
N THR A 58 7.17 -20.43 20.66
CA THR A 58 7.43 -21.67 19.91
C THR A 58 6.20 -22.58 19.93
N TRP A 59 5.51 -22.69 21.07
CA TRP A 59 4.27 -23.45 21.19
C TRP A 59 3.15 -22.89 20.33
N ASP A 60 2.97 -21.56 20.31
CA ASP A 60 1.96 -20.90 19.47
C ASP A 60 2.19 -21.20 17.98
N VAL A 61 3.45 -21.11 17.51
CA VAL A 61 3.79 -21.45 16.12
C VAL A 61 3.54 -22.94 15.83
N GLN A 62 3.89 -23.84 16.75
CA GLN A 62 3.66 -25.29 16.58
C GLN A 62 2.17 -25.62 16.50
N VAL A 63 1.36 -25.08 17.40
CA VAL A 63 -0.10 -25.31 17.43
C VAL A 63 -0.76 -24.74 16.17
N LYS A 64 -0.38 -23.53 15.73
CA LYS A 64 -0.89 -22.93 14.49
C LYS A 64 -0.55 -23.77 13.26
N LYS A 65 0.68 -24.27 13.15
CA LYS A 65 1.10 -25.17 12.06
C LYS A 65 0.32 -26.47 12.08
N MET A 66 0.21 -27.11 13.25
CA MET A 66 -0.53 -28.37 13.42
C MET A 66 -2.00 -28.20 13.03
N LYS A 67 -2.65 -27.11 13.48
CA LYS A 67 -4.03 -26.77 13.12
C LYS A 67 -4.21 -26.59 11.62
N ALA A 68 -3.28 -25.89 10.96
CA ALA A 68 -3.32 -25.71 9.51
C ALA A 68 -3.19 -27.04 8.75
N ILE A 69 -2.30 -27.94 9.19
CA ILE A 69 -2.14 -29.27 8.60
C ILE A 69 -3.42 -30.09 8.74
N TYR A 70 -4.00 -30.17 9.94
CA TYR A 70 -5.27 -30.90 10.13
C TYR A 70 -6.43 -30.28 9.35
N HIS A 71 -6.46 -28.95 9.21
CA HIS A 71 -7.46 -28.30 8.38
C HIS A 71 -7.34 -28.70 6.90
N VAL A 72 -6.12 -28.79 6.36
CA VAL A 72 -5.88 -29.27 4.99
C VAL A 72 -6.22 -30.76 4.85
N LEU A 73 -5.84 -31.59 5.82
CA LEU A 73 -6.18 -33.03 5.81
C LEU A 73 -7.70 -33.26 5.81
N ASN A 74 -8.47 -32.40 6.51
CA ASN A 74 -9.93 -32.46 6.50
C ASN A 74 -10.55 -32.09 5.13
N LEU A 75 -9.84 -31.39 4.26
CA LEU A 75 -10.28 -31.08 2.89
C LEU A 75 -9.98 -32.22 1.91
N CYS A 76 -9.12 -33.17 2.28
CA CYS A 76 -8.77 -34.31 1.44
C CYS A 76 -9.88 -35.38 1.46
N SER A 77 -10.05 -36.10 0.37
CA SER A 77 -10.91 -37.27 0.33
C SER A 77 -10.19 -38.49 0.88
N PHE A 78 -10.92 -39.33 1.61
CA PHE A 78 -10.39 -40.55 2.21
C PHE A 78 -10.77 -41.78 1.39
N ASP A 79 -9.76 -42.50 0.90
CA ASP A 79 -9.95 -43.80 0.26
C ASP A 79 -9.89 -44.91 1.32
N VAL A 80 -11.05 -45.50 1.61
CA VAL A 80 -11.23 -46.57 2.61
C VAL A 80 -10.44 -47.83 2.23
N THR A 81 -10.28 -48.09 0.93
CA THR A 81 -9.66 -49.32 0.42
C THR A 81 -8.15 -49.35 0.62
N ASN A 82 -7.46 -48.27 0.24
CA ASN A 82 -6.00 -48.18 0.35
C ASN A 82 -5.51 -47.45 1.60
N LYS A 83 -6.45 -47.01 2.47
CA LYS A 83 -6.15 -46.13 3.63
C LYS A 83 -5.29 -44.93 3.23
N CYS A 84 -5.56 -44.37 2.06
CA CYS A 84 -4.82 -43.27 1.46
C CYS A 84 -5.69 -42.02 1.40
N LEU A 85 -5.04 -40.85 1.46
CA LEU A 85 -5.70 -39.57 1.23
C LEU A 85 -5.48 -39.15 -0.21
N ILE A 86 -6.56 -38.75 -0.87
CA ILE A 86 -6.53 -38.23 -2.23
C ILE A 86 -6.87 -36.73 -2.14
N ALA A 87 -6.08 -35.92 -2.83
CA ALA A 87 -6.27 -34.47 -2.87
C ALA A 87 -6.09 -33.98 -4.30
N GLU A 88 -7.05 -33.18 -4.76
CA GLU A 88 -6.96 -32.46 -6.02
C GLU A 88 -6.51 -31.03 -5.69
N VAL A 89 -5.40 -30.59 -6.30
CA VAL A 89 -4.77 -29.31 -5.98
C VAL A 89 -4.39 -28.56 -7.24
N TRP A 90 -4.61 -27.24 -7.23
CA TRP A 90 -4.11 -26.35 -8.26
C TRP A 90 -2.63 -26.06 -8.01
N CYS A 91 -1.77 -26.41 -8.97
CA CYS A 91 -0.33 -26.15 -8.91
C CYS A 91 0.14 -25.41 -10.17
N PRO A 92 0.95 -24.35 -10.06
CA PRO A 92 1.57 -23.72 -11.22
C PRO A 92 2.47 -24.70 -11.97
N LEU A 93 2.36 -24.74 -13.29
CA LEU A 93 3.17 -25.64 -14.15
C LEU A 93 4.69 -25.48 -13.92
N ALA A 94 5.14 -24.26 -13.61
CA ALA A 94 6.55 -23.96 -13.34
C ALA A 94 7.07 -24.60 -12.03
N ASP A 95 6.20 -24.84 -11.05
CA ASP A 95 6.58 -25.31 -9.71
C ASP A 95 6.35 -26.82 -9.52
N LEU A 96 5.78 -27.52 -10.52
CA LEU A 96 5.63 -28.97 -10.58
C LEU A 96 6.91 -29.77 -10.25
N PRO A 97 8.09 -29.47 -10.82
CA PRO A 97 9.30 -30.25 -10.52
C PRO A 97 9.73 -30.10 -9.05
N ASN A 98 9.57 -28.91 -8.47
CA ASN A 98 9.90 -28.67 -7.06
C ASN A 98 8.95 -29.43 -6.13
N MET A 99 7.66 -29.45 -6.46
CA MET A 99 6.66 -30.20 -5.70
C MET A 99 6.93 -31.71 -5.74
N ARG A 100 7.25 -32.26 -6.92
CA ARG A 100 7.62 -33.68 -7.05
C ARG A 100 8.83 -34.04 -6.20
N ARG A 101 9.89 -33.24 -6.23
CA ARG A 101 11.09 -33.44 -5.41
C ARG A 101 10.77 -33.42 -3.91
N THR A 102 9.96 -32.47 -3.48
CA THR A 102 9.55 -32.33 -2.07
C THR A 102 8.71 -33.52 -1.61
N LEU A 103 7.84 -34.04 -2.48
CA LEU A 103 7.01 -35.22 -2.21
C LEU A 103 7.86 -36.49 -2.09
N GLU A 104 8.81 -36.70 -3.00
CA GLU A 104 9.75 -37.82 -2.97
C GLU A 104 10.63 -37.79 -1.71
N GLU A 105 11.12 -36.61 -1.31
CA GLU A 105 11.92 -36.45 -0.09
C GLU A 105 11.08 -36.71 1.18
N SER A 106 9.85 -36.21 1.21
CA SER A 106 8.93 -36.42 2.34
C SER A 106 8.56 -37.90 2.50
N SER A 107 8.32 -38.60 1.40
CA SER A 107 8.04 -40.04 1.40
C SER A 107 9.23 -40.84 1.94
N ARG A 108 10.47 -40.49 1.55
CA ARG A 108 11.68 -41.13 2.10
C ARG A 108 11.83 -40.90 3.61
N ARG A 109 11.59 -39.68 4.09
CA ARG A 109 11.71 -39.34 5.52
C ARG A 109 10.64 -40.03 6.37
N SER A 110 9.44 -40.22 5.83
CA SER A 110 8.34 -40.87 6.54
C SER A 110 8.54 -42.39 6.70
N GLY A 111 9.42 -43.01 5.90
CA GLY A 111 9.60 -44.47 5.91
C GLY A 111 8.36 -45.26 5.49
N ALA A 112 7.40 -44.61 4.81
CA ALA A 112 6.17 -45.25 4.38
C ALA A 112 6.44 -46.27 3.26
N SER A 113 5.77 -47.42 3.29
CA SER A 113 5.90 -48.48 2.27
C SER A 113 5.33 -48.07 0.91
N VAL A 114 4.36 -47.15 0.90
CA VAL A 114 3.74 -46.62 -0.32
C VAL A 114 4.37 -45.26 -0.65
N PRO A 115 5.00 -45.11 -1.82
CA PRO A 115 5.52 -43.82 -2.25
C PRO A 115 4.35 -42.87 -2.53
N SER A 116 4.46 -41.64 -2.03
CA SER A 116 3.51 -40.60 -2.41
C SER A 116 3.74 -40.23 -3.88
N PHE A 117 2.69 -40.26 -4.68
CA PHE A 117 2.75 -39.95 -6.11
C PHE A 117 1.80 -38.80 -6.46
N MET A 118 2.09 -38.15 -7.58
CA MET A 118 1.25 -37.10 -8.15
C MET A 118 0.88 -37.50 -9.57
N ASN A 119 -0.37 -37.25 -9.96
CA ASN A 119 -0.82 -37.38 -11.33
C ASN A 119 -1.41 -36.05 -11.83
N THR A 120 -1.17 -35.72 -13.10
CA THR A 120 -1.78 -34.55 -13.74
C THR A 120 -3.12 -34.94 -14.35
N ILE A 121 -4.20 -34.31 -13.88
CA ILE A 121 -5.56 -34.60 -14.33
C ILE A 121 -6.00 -33.51 -15.33
N PRO A 122 -6.45 -33.85 -16.54
CA PRO A 122 -7.07 -32.88 -17.43
C PRO A 122 -8.45 -32.51 -16.90
N THR A 123 -8.68 -31.22 -16.63
CA THR A 123 -9.98 -30.69 -16.19
C THR A 123 -10.47 -29.59 -17.12
N LYS A 124 -11.79 -29.39 -17.16
CA LYS A 124 -12.46 -28.29 -17.87
C LYS A 124 -12.78 -27.12 -16.94
N GLU A 125 -12.57 -27.27 -15.64
CA GLU A 125 -12.79 -26.21 -14.67
C GLU A 125 -11.84 -25.04 -14.89
N THR A 126 -12.31 -23.82 -14.59
CA THR A 126 -11.49 -22.61 -14.72
C THR A 126 -10.46 -22.57 -13.59
N PRO A 127 -9.15 -22.65 -13.90
CA PRO A 127 -8.11 -22.59 -12.88
C PRO A 127 -8.04 -21.19 -12.23
N PRO A 128 -7.56 -21.10 -10.99
CA PRO A 128 -7.34 -19.82 -10.33
C PRO A 128 -6.21 -19.02 -11.00
N THR A 129 -6.32 -17.70 -10.96
CA THR A 129 -5.29 -16.78 -11.46
C THR A 129 -4.21 -16.58 -10.41
N LEU A 130 -2.95 -16.85 -10.77
CA LEU A 130 -1.79 -16.58 -9.93
C LEU A 130 -0.91 -15.52 -10.59
N ILE A 131 -0.73 -14.38 -9.90
CA ILE A 131 0.18 -13.33 -10.32
C ILE A 131 1.37 -13.31 -9.34
N ARG A 132 2.57 -13.54 -9.86
CA ARG A 132 3.79 -13.49 -9.07
C ARG A 132 4.13 -12.04 -8.78
N THR A 133 3.89 -11.60 -7.55
CA THR A 133 4.25 -10.28 -7.08
C THR A 133 5.65 -10.28 -6.48
N ASN A 134 6.35 -9.17 -6.65
CA ASN A 134 7.54 -8.88 -5.87
C ASN A 134 7.17 -7.84 -4.80
N LYS A 135 8.13 -7.50 -3.95
CA LYS A 135 7.97 -6.51 -2.88
C LYS A 135 7.52 -5.13 -3.37
N PHE A 136 7.86 -4.76 -4.61
CA PHE A 136 7.54 -3.49 -5.23
C PHE A 136 6.14 -3.51 -5.88
N THR A 137 5.81 -4.60 -6.60
CA THR A 137 4.56 -4.73 -7.35
C THR A 137 3.39 -5.19 -6.50
N SER A 138 3.61 -5.73 -5.29
CA SER A 138 2.53 -6.21 -4.43
C SER A 138 1.50 -5.13 -4.13
N GLY A 139 1.93 -3.92 -3.76
CA GLY A 139 0.99 -2.84 -3.46
C GLY A 139 0.16 -2.40 -4.66
N PHE A 140 0.76 -2.38 -5.86
CA PHE A 140 0.03 -2.05 -7.09
C PHE A 140 -0.95 -3.16 -7.49
N GLN A 141 -0.57 -4.42 -7.27
CA GLN A 141 -1.43 -5.57 -7.52
C GLN A 141 -2.63 -5.55 -6.57
N ASP A 142 -2.42 -5.29 -5.28
CA ASP A 142 -3.48 -5.23 -4.28
C ASP A 142 -4.54 -4.17 -4.67
N ILE A 143 -4.13 -3.01 -5.19
CA ILE A 143 -5.06 -1.97 -5.67
C ILE A 143 -5.92 -2.47 -6.84
N VAL A 144 -5.32 -3.20 -7.77
CA VAL A 144 -6.04 -3.76 -8.93
C VAL A 144 -7.00 -4.87 -8.48
N ASP A 145 -6.54 -5.77 -7.61
CA ASP A 145 -7.31 -6.92 -7.14
C ASP A 145 -8.53 -6.50 -6.29
N VAL A 146 -8.47 -5.34 -5.63
CA VAL A 146 -9.61 -4.75 -4.92
C VAL A 146 -10.78 -4.43 -5.86
N TYR A 147 -10.50 -4.06 -7.12
CA TYR A 147 -11.55 -3.84 -8.11
C TYR A 147 -12.14 -5.16 -8.60
N GLY A 148 -11.28 -6.16 -8.79
CA GLY A 148 -11.69 -7.51 -9.17
C GLY A 148 -10.50 -8.37 -9.56
N ILE A 149 -10.62 -9.67 -9.33
CA ILE A 149 -9.61 -10.65 -9.73
C ILE A 149 -9.76 -10.91 -11.23
N GLY A 150 -8.66 -10.76 -11.98
CA GLY A 150 -8.65 -11.00 -13.43
C GLY A 150 -8.88 -12.46 -13.80
N ASN A 151 -9.41 -12.69 -15.01
CA ASN A 151 -9.64 -14.04 -15.51
C ASN A 151 -8.34 -14.78 -15.79
N TYR A 152 -8.42 -16.11 -15.87
CA TYR A 152 -7.24 -16.93 -16.15
C TYR A 152 -6.59 -16.59 -17.48
N ARG A 153 -5.31 -16.21 -17.43
CA ARG A 153 -4.48 -15.75 -18.57
C ARG A 153 -5.00 -14.49 -19.26
N GLU A 154 -5.72 -13.64 -18.54
CA GLU A 154 -6.00 -12.27 -18.97
C GLU A 154 -4.76 -11.37 -18.78
N VAL A 155 -4.62 -10.34 -19.62
CA VAL A 155 -3.58 -9.33 -19.44
C VAL A 155 -3.77 -8.62 -18.10
N ASN A 156 -2.73 -8.64 -17.27
CA ASN A 156 -2.75 -7.98 -15.97
C ASN A 156 -2.56 -6.45 -16.12
N PRO A 157 -3.55 -5.62 -15.75
CA PRO A 157 -3.42 -4.17 -15.84
C PRO A 157 -2.42 -3.59 -14.83
N ALA A 158 -2.12 -4.31 -13.72
CA ALA A 158 -1.25 -3.82 -12.66
C ALA A 158 0.15 -3.43 -13.15
N LEU A 159 0.66 -4.10 -14.20
CA LEU A 159 1.94 -3.75 -14.80
C LEU A 159 1.96 -2.31 -15.32
N PHE A 160 0.87 -1.88 -15.95
CA PHE A 160 0.75 -0.52 -16.50
C PHE A 160 0.40 0.48 -15.39
N THR A 161 -0.43 0.07 -14.43
CA THR A 161 -0.81 0.85 -13.25
C THR A 161 0.40 1.33 -12.45
N ILE A 162 1.50 0.58 -12.42
CA ILE A 162 2.76 1.00 -11.76
C ILE A 162 3.21 2.39 -12.21
N VAL A 163 3.03 2.74 -13.49
CA VAL A 163 3.46 4.04 -14.05
C VAL A 163 2.27 4.97 -14.24
N THR A 164 1.17 4.49 -14.83
CA THR A 164 0.05 5.34 -15.22
C THR A 164 -0.69 5.92 -14.02
N PHE A 165 -0.86 5.15 -12.94
CA PHE A 165 -1.57 5.62 -11.75
C PHE A 165 -0.81 6.75 -11.03
N PRO A 166 0.49 6.59 -10.69
CA PRO A 166 1.27 7.70 -10.13
C PRO A 166 1.39 8.90 -11.06
N PHE A 167 1.47 8.69 -12.38
CA PHE A 167 1.52 9.77 -13.37
C PHE A 167 0.22 10.58 -13.41
N LEU A 168 -0.95 9.92 -13.48
CA LEU A 168 -2.24 10.59 -13.46
C LEU A 168 -2.46 11.35 -12.15
N PHE A 169 -2.05 10.77 -11.02
CA PHE A 169 -2.03 11.47 -9.74
C PHE A 169 -1.17 12.74 -9.80
N ALA A 170 0.04 12.65 -10.36
CA ALA A 170 0.95 13.77 -10.48
C ALA A 170 0.42 14.90 -11.37
N VAL A 171 -0.34 14.60 -12.42
CA VAL A 171 -1.00 15.61 -13.26
C VAL A 171 -2.04 16.40 -12.46
N MET A 172 -2.73 15.75 -11.52
CA MET A 172 -3.74 16.37 -10.64
C MET A 172 -3.11 17.12 -9.47
N PHE A 173 -2.07 16.56 -8.86
CA PHE A 173 -1.41 17.09 -7.65
C PHE A 173 -0.20 17.99 -7.95
N GLY A 174 0.10 18.25 -9.23
CA GLY A 174 1.37 18.78 -9.74
C GLY A 174 1.89 20.07 -9.09
N ASP A 175 2.59 19.89 -7.97
CA ASP A 175 3.36 20.90 -7.25
C ASP A 175 4.71 20.28 -6.88
N CYS A 176 5.79 20.99 -7.23
CA CYS A 176 7.15 20.52 -6.99
C CYS A 176 7.48 20.45 -5.48
N GLY A 177 7.00 21.42 -4.70
CA GLY A 177 7.28 21.54 -3.26
C GLY A 177 6.57 20.45 -2.45
N HIS A 178 5.26 20.32 -2.65
CA HIS A 178 4.47 19.27 -1.99
C HIS A 178 4.88 17.86 -2.46
N GLY A 179 5.17 17.69 -3.76
CA GLY A 179 5.71 16.44 -4.31
C GLY A 179 7.03 16.03 -3.66
N PHE A 180 7.93 16.99 -3.40
CA PHE A 180 9.19 16.73 -2.70
C PHE A 180 8.98 16.27 -1.26
N LEU A 181 8.06 16.88 -0.51
CA LEU A 181 7.72 16.45 0.85
C LEU A 181 7.14 15.02 0.87
N MET A 182 6.24 14.71 -0.07
CA MET A 182 5.69 13.36 -0.22
C MET A 182 6.77 12.33 -0.56
N PHE A 183 7.68 12.67 -1.48
CA PHE A 183 8.80 11.81 -1.84
C PHE A 183 9.74 11.55 -0.65
N LEU A 184 10.07 12.59 0.12
CA LEU A 184 10.92 12.48 1.30
C LEU A 184 10.29 11.57 2.36
N PHE A 185 8.99 11.76 2.63
CA PHE A 185 8.25 10.90 3.56
C PHE A 185 8.25 9.44 3.12
N ALA A 186 8.00 9.16 1.84
CA ALA A 186 8.05 7.81 1.30
C ALA A 186 9.47 7.22 1.35
N LEU A 187 10.49 8.01 1.05
CA LEU A 187 11.89 7.60 1.12
C LEU A 187 12.28 7.18 2.54
N VAL A 188 11.89 7.95 3.56
CA VAL A 188 12.09 7.60 4.97
C VAL A 188 11.47 6.25 5.29
N MET A 189 10.25 5.97 4.82
CA MET A 189 9.60 4.66 5.04
C MET A 189 10.31 3.50 4.36
N VAL A 190 10.83 3.71 3.15
CA VAL A 190 11.59 2.69 2.42
C VAL A 190 12.93 2.42 3.10
N LEU A 191 13.61 3.46 3.61
CA LEU A 191 14.88 3.32 4.33
C LEU A 191 14.72 2.62 5.68
N PHE A 192 13.68 2.98 6.46
CA PHE A 192 13.43 2.40 7.79
C PHE A 192 12.56 1.14 7.78
N GLU A 193 12.47 0.45 6.65
CA GLU A 193 11.56 -0.69 6.50
C GLU A 193 11.84 -1.84 7.47
N LYS A 194 13.10 -2.06 7.84
CA LYS A 194 13.50 -3.11 8.78
C LYS A 194 13.18 -2.79 10.24
N HIS A 195 12.78 -1.55 10.54
CA HIS A 195 12.58 -1.11 11.91
C HIS A 195 11.33 -1.78 12.53
N PRO A 196 11.45 -2.47 13.69
CA PRO A 196 10.38 -3.30 14.24
C PRO A 196 9.13 -2.51 14.63
N LYS A 197 9.26 -1.22 14.98
CA LYS A 197 8.11 -0.35 15.30
C LYS A 197 7.21 -0.09 14.09
N LEU A 198 7.79 0.11 12.90
CA LEU A 198 7.01 0.31 11.66
C LEU A 198 6.30 -0.98 11.24
N ARG A 199 6.99 -2.12 11.38
CA ARG A 199 6.43 -3.43 10.99
C ARG A 199 5.34 -3.94 11.94
N ARG A 200 5.42 -3.58 13.23
CA ARG A 200 4.45 -4.00 14.27
C ARG A 200 3.41 -2.93 14.61
N SER A 201 3.36 -1.84 13.85
CA SER A 201 2.35 -0.80 14.05
C SER A 201 0.96 -1.42 13.94
N GLN A 202 0.12 -1.19 14.96
CA GLN A 202 -1.28 -1.63 14.98
C GLN A 202 -2.21 -0.58 14.34
N ASP A 203 -1.71 0.64 14.13
CA ASP A 203 -2.48 1.70 13.49
C ASP A 203 -2.77 1.34 12.02
N GLU A 204 -4.06 1.17 11.69
CA GLU A 204 -4.54 0.80 10.36
C GLU A 204 -4.05 1.78 9.28
N ILE A 205 -4.06 3.08 9.57
CA ILE A 205 -3.59 4.13 8.64
C ILE A 205 -2.10 3.94 8.34
N MET A 206 -1.26 3.78 9.37
CA MET A 206 0.17 3.59 9.17
C MET A 206 0.48 2.29 8.44
N LYS A 207 -0.28 1.22 8.69
CA LYS A 207 -0.15 -0.05 8.00
C LYS A 207 -0.48 0.08 6.51
N MET A 208 -1.56 0.77 6.16
CA MET A 208 -1.93 1.04 4.77
C MET A 208 -0.85 1.85 4.04
N ILE A 209 -0.37 2.94 4.66
CA ILE A 209 0.69 3.79 4.10
C ILE A 209 1.99 2.99 3.93
N PHE A 210 2.35 2.15 4.90
CA PHE A 210 3.55 1.32 4.84
C PHE A 210 3.48 0.26 3.73
N GLN A 211 2.32 -0.38 3.55
CA GLN A 211 2.08 -1.29 2.42
C GLN A 211 2.20 -0.56 1.08
N GLY A 212 1.68 0.66 0.98
CA GLY A 212 1.72 1.53 -0.21
C GLY A 212 3.01 2.35 -0.40
N ARG A 213 4.09 2.13 0.37
CA ARG A 213 5.29 3.00 0.38
C ARG A 213 5.91 3.25 -1.01
N TYR A 214 5.95 2.23 -1.87
CA TYR A 214 6.49 2.36 -3.23
C TYR A 214 5.58 3.17 -4.16
N ILE A 215 4.27 3.12 -3.91
CA ILE A 215 3.26 3.88 -4.66
C ILE A 215 3.41 5.37 -4.34
N ILE A 216 3.48 5.71 -3.05
CA ILE A 216 3.67 7.10 -2.59
C ILE A 216 5.01 7.65 -3.07
N MET A 217 6.07 6.82 -3.07
CA MET A 217 7.38 7.21 -3.61
C MET A 217 7.30 7.59 -5.09
N LEU A 218 6.63 6.79 -5.92
CA LEU A 218 6.44 7.09 -7.34
C LEU A 218 5.52 8.31 -7.55
N MET A 219 4.45 8.43 -6.76
CA MET A 219 3.55 9.60 -6.80
C MET A 219 4.29 10.90 -6.49
N GLY A 220 5.15 10.90 -5.47
CA GLY A 220 6.00 12.04 -5.14
C GLY A 220 6.99 12.37 -6.26
N LEU A 221 7.67 11.36 -6.81
CA LEU A 221 8.63 11.54 -7.92
C LEU A 221 7.96 12.14 -9.17
N PHE A 222 6.83 11.58 -9.60
CA PHE A 222 6.09 12.11 -10.73
C PHE A 222 5.50 13.49 -10.44
N SER A 223 5.08 13.77 -9.19
CA SER A 223 4.58 15.09 -8.79
C SER A 223 5.68 16.17 -8.86
N ILE A 224 6.93 15.82 -8.53
CA ILE A 224 8.06 16.73 -8.72
C ILE A 224 8.21 17.03 -10.22
N TYR A 225 8.19 15.99 -11.06
CA TYR A 225 8.29 16.15 -12.52
C TYR A 225 7.16 17.02 -13.09
N THR A 226 5.89 16.74 -12.77
CA THR A 226 4.76 17.53 -13.27
C THR A 226 4.72 18.94 -12.67
N GLY A 227 5.11 19.10 -11.40
CA GLY A 227 5.25 20.41 -10.75
C GLY A 227 6.30 21.29 -11.43
N LEU A 228 7.41 20.69 -11.89
CA LEU A 228 8.41 21.38 -12.70
C LEU A 228 7.88 21.75 -14.10
N ILE A 229 7.08 20.88 -14.73
CA ILE A 229 6.41 21.18 -16.01
C ILE A 229 5.41 22.33 -15.87
N TYR A 230 4.61 22.35 -14.80
CA TYR A 230 3.70 23.48 -14.51
C TYR A 230 4.44 24.72 -14.01
N ASN A 231 5.72 24.58 -13.66
CA ASN A 231 6.54 25.60 -13.04
C ASN A 231 5.88 26.20 -11.79
N ASP A 232 5.42 25.31 -10.90
CA ASP A 232 4.78 25.66 -9.64
C ASP A 232 5.45 24.92 -8.47
N CYS A 233 6.00 25.70 -7.54
CA CYS A 233 6.62 25.25 -6.30
C CYS A 233 6.08 26.10 -5.16
N PHE A 234 5.20 25.53 -4.32
CA PHE A 234 4.51 26.26 -3.26
C PHE A 234 3.84 27.57 -3.74
N SER A 235 3.14 27.53 -4.88
CA SER A 235 2.50 28.67 -5.56
C SER A 235 3.47 29.70 -6.19
N LYS A 236 4.78 29.43 -6.19
CA LYS A 236 5.82 30.28 -6.78
C LYS A 236 6.45 29.59 -8.00
N SER A 237 6.73 30.38 -9.03
CA SER A 237 7.43 29.88 -10.21
C SER A 237 8.94 30.00 -10.07
N LEU A 238 9.64 29.01 -10.62
CA LEU A 238 11.10 28.93 -10.65
C LEU A 238 11.60 29.57 -11.95
N VAL A 239 12.58 30.47 -11.83
CA VAL A 239 13.26 31.07 -12.98
C VAL A 239 14.50 30.24 -13.29
N ILE A 240 14.35 29.21 -14.12
CA ILE A 240 15.45 28.28 -14.49
C ILE A 240 16.18 28.79 -15.74
N PHE A 241 15.42 29.24 -16.75
CA PHE A 241 15.91 29.82 -17.99
C PHE A 241 15.42 31.26 -18.14
N SER A 242 15.99 31.98 -19.09
CA SER A 242 15.47 33.29 -19.50
C SER A 242 14.04 33.14 -20.03
N SER A 243 13.14 34.01 -19.57
CA SER A 243 11.77 34.09 -20.09
C SER A 243 11.78 34.39 -21.59
N GLY A 244 10.86 33.78 -22.35
CA GLY A 244 10.67 34.07 -23.77
C GLY A 244 9.92 35.39 -24.02
N TRP A 245 9.47 36.03 -22.93
CA TRP A 245 8.83 37.34 -22.95
C TRP A 245 9.81 38.41 -22.50
N HIS A 246 10.08 39.37 -23.39
CA HIS A 246 10.96 40.50 -23.09
C HIS A 246 10.17 41.81 -23.03
N VAL A 247 10.06 42.38 -21.83
CA VAL A 247 9.39 43.66 -21.59
C VAL A 247 10.24 44.85 -22.07
N SER A 248 11.56 44.67 -22.24
CA SER A 248 12.50 45.74 -22.58
C SER A 248 12.32 46.34 -23.98
N GLN A 249 11.64 45.64 -24.89
CA GLN A 249 11.38 46.10 -26.27
C GLN A 249 10.07 46.88 -26.41
N MET A 250 9.25 46.96 -25.35
CA MET A 250 7.96 47.68 -25.35
C MET A 250 8.05 49.22 -25.21
N PRO A 251 8.97 49.81 -24.43
CA PRO A 251 9.06 51.26 -24.31
C PRO A 251 9.59 51.86 -25.63
N GLY A 252 8.68 52.39 -26.44
CA GLY A 252 9.02 53.05 -27.72
C GLY A 252 8.20 52.61 -28.93
N MET A 253 7.52 51.46 -28.89
CA MET A 253 6.62 51.01 -29.98
C MET A 253 5.14 51.24 -29.63
N ASP A 254 4.67 50.72 -28.49
CA ASP A 254 3.24 50.77 -28.12
C ASP A 254 2.96 51.43 -26.76
N TRP A 255 3.95 51.55 -25.86
CA TRP A 255 3.75 52.14 -24.53
C TRP A 255 4.11 53.63 -24.50
N SER A 256 3.12 54.48 -24.22
CA SER A 256 3.35 55.88 -23.87
C SER A 256 3.65 56.01 -22.37
N LYS A 257 4.29 57.12 -21.96
CA LYS A 257 4.53 57.41 -20.52
C LYS A 257 3.24 57.44 -19.70
N ALA A 258 2.09 57.67 -20.34
CA ALA A 258 0.77 57.59 -19.72
C ALA A 258 0.35 56.14 -19.39
N ASP A 259 0.72 55.15 -20.19
CA ASP A 259 0.33 53.74 -19.97
C ASP A 259 1.09 53.08 -18.83
N LEU A 260 2.30 53.58 -18.51
CA LEU A 260 3.06 53.16 -17.33
C LEU A 260 2.39 53.59 -16.00
N THR A 261 1.40 54.49 -16.04
CA THR A 261 0.64 54.86 -14.84
C THR A 261 -0.51 53.88 -14.55
N ASN A 262 -0.87 53.02 -15.50
CA ASN A 262 -1.90 52.00 -15.32
C ASN A 262 -1.35 50.78 -14.57
N PRO A 263 -2.12 50.20 -13.63
CA PRO A 263 -1.68 49.04 -12.83
C PRO A 263 -1.61 47.74 -13.65
N PHE A 264 -2.31 47.66 -14.78
CA PHE A 264 -2.28 46.53 -15.69
C PHE A 264 -1.90 47.00 -17.08
N VAL A 265 -0.88 46.37 -17.65
CA VAL A 265 -0.40 46.66 -19.00
C VAL A 265 -0.42 45.37 -19.81
N ALA A 266 -0.97 45.45 -21.02
CA ALA A 266 -1.00 44.32 -21.95
C ALA A 266 0.29 44.27 -22.78
N LEU A 267 0.83 43.07 -22.96
CA LEU A 267 1.91 42.82 -23.90
C LEU A 267 1.34 42.33 -25.23
N ASN A 268 1.60 43.07 -26.31
CA ASN A 268 1.26 42.67 -27.67
C ASN A 268 2.22 41.57 -28.17
N PRO A 269 1.75 40.34 -28.44
CA PRO A 269 2.61 39.25 -28.89
C PRO A 269 3.12 39.43 -30.33
N ASN A 270 2.48 40.29 -31.12
CA ASN A 270 2.82 40.55 -32.53
C ASN A 270 3.91 41.63 -32.69
N ALA A 271 4.27 42.32 -31.60
CA ALA A 271 5.34 43.31 -31.64
C ALA A 271 6.72 42.62 -31.70
N THR A 272 7.60 43.12 -32.55
CA THR A 272 8.92 42.53 -32.80
C THR A 272 9.75 42.48 -31.52
N GLY A 273 10.23 41.29 -31.15
CA GLY A 273 11.11 41.10 -29.99
C GLY A 273 10.41 40.96 -28.64
N VAL A 274 9.08 41.07 -28.57
CA VAL A 274 8.32 40.87 -27.33
C VAL A 274 8.18 39.40 -26.97
N PHE A 275 7.93 38.55 -27.96
CA PHE A 275 7.92 37.09 -27.83
C PHE A 275 8.99 36.51 -28.76
N THR A 276 10.07 36.01 -28.17
CA THR A 276 11.23 35.46 -28.91
C THR A 276 11.16 33.95 -29.08
N GLY A 277 10.28 33.27 -28.34
CA GLY A 277 10.03 31.83 -28.47
C GLY A 277 9.42 31.20 -27.21
N PRO A 278 9.00 29.93 -27.29
CA PRO A 278 8.47 29.20 -26.14
C PRO A 278 9.57 28.93 -25.11
N TYR A 279 9.19 28.85 -23.84
CA TYR A 279 10.10 28.49 -22.76
C TYR A 279 10.60 27.05 -22.94
N PRO A 280 11.92 26.78 -22.84
CA PRO A 280 12.49 25.47 -23.17
C PRO A 280 11.95 24.30 -22.33
N PHE A 281 11.49 24.54 -21.11
CA PHE A 281 11.05 23.48 -20.20
C PHE A 281 9.93 23.94 -19.26
N GLY A 282 8.70 23.47 -19.52
CA GLY A 282 7.53 23.82 -18.72
C GLY A 282 6.94 25.18 -19.07
N ILE A 283 6.21 25.77 -18.13
CA ILE A 283 5.51 27.05 -18.33
C ILE A 283 6.42 28.22 -17.99
N ASP A 284 6.38 29.27 -18.81
CA ASP A 284 7.17 30.49 -18.62
C ASP A 284 6.86 31.15 -17.26
N PRO A 285 7.86 31.48 -16.43
CA PRO A 285 7.68 32.13 -15.13
C PRO A 285 6.87 33.44 -15.19
N ILE A 286 6.88 34.16 -16.32
CA ILE A 286 6.17 35.43 -16.48
C ILE A 286 4.66 35.29 -16.24
N TRP A 287 4.09 34.12 -16.55
CA TRP A 287 2.67 33.84 -16.33
C TRP A 287 2.29 33.80 -14.86
N SER A 288 3.25 33.63 -13.93
CA SER A 288 2.99 33.72 -12.50
C SER A 288 2.68 35.14 -12.03
N LEU A 289 3.21 36.15 -12.73
CA LEU A 289 3.06 37.57 -12.44
C LEU A 289 1.87 38.19 -13.20
N ALA A 290 1.40 37.54 -14.25
CA ALA A 290 0.36 38.07 -15.14
C ALA A 290 -1.04 37.98 -14.51
N GLY A 291 -1.84 39.05 -14.63
CA GLY A 291 -3.23 39.07 -14.15
C GLY A 291 -4.16 38.10 -14.90
N ASN A 292 -3.82 37.74 -16.15
CA ASN A 292 -4.58 36.79 -16.97
C ASN A 292 -4.07 35.34 -16.89
N ARG A 293 -3.24 35.00 -15.88
CA ARG A 293 -2.70 33.64 -15.63
C ARG A 293 -3.75 32.54 -15.70
N LEU A 294 -4.89 32.75 -15.05
CA LEU A 294 -5.95 31.76 -14.93
C LEU A 294 -6.56 31.39 -16.28
N SER A 295 -6.76 32.37 -17.16
CA SER A 295 -7.33 32.13 -18.49
C SER A 295 -6.41 31.26 -19.34
N PHE A 296 -5.11 31.56 -19.34
CA PHE A 296 -4.10 30.76 -20.03
C PHE A 296 -3.97 29.34 -19.47
N LEU A 297 -3.78 29.22 -18.15
CA LEU A 297 -3.58 27.91 -17.50
C LEU A 297 -4.80 27.00 -17.59
N ASN A 298 -6.02 27.55 -17.47
CA ASN A 298 -7.23 26.75 -17.59
C ASN A 298 -7.41 26.20 -19.02
N SER A 299 -7.16 27.03 -20.04
CA SER A 299 -7.20 26.58 -21.44
C SER A 299 -6.16 25.49 -21.71
N PHE A 300 -4.94 25.65 -21.20
CA PHE A 300 -3.88 24.65 -21.31
C PHE A 300 -4.25 23.33 -20.60
N LYS A 301 -4.63 23.39 -19.32
CA LYS A 301 -4.95 22.20 -18.50
C LYS A 301 -6.15 21.43 -19.05
N MET A 302 -7.17 22.12 -19.55
CA MET A 302 -8.34 21.47 -20.14
C MET A 302 -7.98 20.72 -21.42
N LYS A 303 -7.16 21.31 -22.32
CA LYS A 303 -6.72 20.62 -23.53
C LYS A 303 -5.80 19.44 -23.21
N MET A 304 -4.89 19.61 -22.26
CA MET A 304 -4.00 18.55 -21.80
C MET A 304 -4.77 17.36 -21.20
N SER A 305 -5.77 17.61 -20.36
CA SER A 305 -6.55 16.54 -19.71
C SER A 305 -7.32 15.69 -20.72
N VAL A 306 -7.90 16.31 -21.75
CA VAL A 306 -8.60 15.60 -22.83
C VAL A 306 -7.62 14.72 -23.63
N ILE A 307 -6.43 15.24 -23.97
CA ILE A 307 -5.41 14.46 -24.71
C ILE A 307 -4.95 13.25 -23.90
N ILE A 308 -4.62 13.44 -22.62
CA ILE A 308 -4.18 12.35 -21.73
C ILE A 308 -5.31 11.31 -21.56
N GLY A 309 -6.55 11.77 -21.37
CA GLY A 309 -7.71 10.90 -21.23
C GLY A 309 -7.95 10.04 -22.48
N MET A 310 -7.92 10.65 -23.67
CA MET A 310 -8.11 9.94 -24.94
C MET A 310 -7.01 8.88 -25.16
N VAL A 311 -5.75 9.24 -24.96
CA VAL A 311 -4.61 8.30 -25.10
C VAL A 311 -4.73 7.13 -24.10
N HIS A 312 -5.12 7.41 -22.86
CA HIS A 312 -5.29 6.39 -21.82
C HIS A 312 -6.43 5.40 -22.15
N MET A 313 -7.57 5.91 -22.66
CA MET A 313 -8.70 5.06 -23.07
C MET A 313 -8.38 4.21 -24.30
N VAL A 314 -7.75 4.80 -25.32
CA VAL A 314 -7.32 4.08 -26.53
C VAL A 314 -6.32 2.98 -26.17
N PHE A 315 -5.40 3.25 -25.23
CA PHE A 315 -4.48 2.24 -24.71
C PHE A 315 -5.22 1.06 -24.03
N GLY A 316 -6.24 1.34 -23.23
CA GLY A 316 -7.07 0.29 -22.61
C GLY A 316 -7.77 -0.61 -23.64
N ILE A 317 -8.30 -0.04 -24.72
CA ILE A 317 -8.93 -0.79 -25.80
C ILE A 317 -7.91 -1.64 -26.55
N ALA A 318 -6.71 -1.11 -26.80
CA ALA A 318 -5.61 -1.86 -27.40
C ALA A 318 -5.24 -3.11 -26.58
N LEU A 319 -5.22 -3.03 -25.25
CA LEU A 319 -5.03 -4.19 -24.36
C LEU A 319 -6.14 -5.23 -24.51
N GLY A 320 -7.40 -4.79 -24.66
CA GLY A 320 -8.52 -5.67 -24.99
C GLY A 320 -8.32 -6.44 -26.30
N GLY A 321 -7.75 -5.78 -27.32
CA GLY A 321 -7.34 -6.41 -28.58
C GLY A 321 -6.36 -7.57 -28.37
N PHE A 322 -5.32 -7.38 -27.55
CA PHE A 322 -4.36 -8.44 -27.23
C PHE A 322 -5.01 -9.64 -26.53
N ASN A 323 -5.98 -9.41 -25.64
CA ASN A 323 -6.75 -10.49 -25.02
C ASN A 323 -7.51 -11.32 -26.06
N TYR A 324 -8.21 -10.68 -27.01
CA TYR A 324 -8.95 -11.42 -28.05
C TYR A 324 -8.04 -12.26 -28.95
N ILE A 325 -6.85 -11.76 -29.27
CA ILE A 325 -5.83 -12.49 -30.02
C ILE A 325 -5.34 -13.71 -29.21
N HIS A 326 -5.01 -13.51 -27.92
CA HIS A 326 -4.53 -14.58 -27.05
C HIS A 326 -5.58 -15.71 -26.88
N PHE A 327 -6.85 -15.36 -26.67
CA PHE A 327 -7.94 -16.33 -26.56
C PHE A 327 -8.45 -16.86 -27.92
N ARG A 328 -7.84 -16.47 -29.04
CA ARG A 328 -8.20 -16.86 -30.42
C ARG A 328 -9.67 -16.57 -30.80
N LYS A 329 -10.28 -15.55 -30.18
CA LYS A 329 -11.66 -15.13 -30.47
C LYS A 329 -11.68 -14.07 -31.58
N MET A 330 -11.37 -14.49 -32.81
CA MET A 330 -11.21 -13.59 -33.95
C MET A 330 -12.48 -12.79 -34.29
N TYR A 331 -13.66 -13.35 -34.03
CA TYR A 331 -14.93 -12.66 -34.24
C TYR A 331 -15.08 -11.38 -33.40
N ASN A 332 -14.54 -11.36 -32.17
CA ASN A 332 -14.57 -10.17 -31.31
C ASN A 332 -13.69 -9.04 -31.84
N ILE A 333 -12.65 -9.36 -32.62
CA ILE A 333 -11.77 -8.33 -33.18
C ILE A 333 -12.55 -7.50 -34.22
N TYR A 334 -13.29 -8.18 -35.11
CA TYR A 334 -14.06 -7.51 -36.16
C TYR A 334 -15.34 -6.85 -35.65
N LEU A 335 -16.04 -7.49 -34.70
CA LEU A 335 -17.35 -7.02 -34.24
C LEU A 335 -17.28 -6.04 -33.06
N VAL A 336 -16.21 -6.07 -32.27
CA VAL A 336 -16.10 -5.27 -31.03
C VAL A 336 -14.91 -4.32 -31.12
N PHE A 337 -13.70 -4.84 -31.30
CA PHE A 337 -12.48 -4.02 -31.23
C PHE A 337 -12.40 -2.94 -32.32
N ILE A 338 -12.61 -3.31 -33.59
CA ILE A 338 -12.56 -2.35 -34.70
C ILE A 338 -13.65 -1.27 -34.58
N PRO A 339 -14.93 -1.59 -34.35
CA PRO A 339 -15.96 -0.59 -34.15
C PRO A 339 -15.69 0.33 -32.96
N GLN A 340 -15.20 -0.20 -31.83
CA GLN A 340 -14.84 0.61 -30.66
C GLN A 340 -13.71 1.60 -30.95
N LEU A 341 -12.69 1.15 -31.68
CA LEU A 341 -11.56 2.00 -32.06
C LEU A 341 -11.99 3.11 -33.02
N LEU A 342 -12.84 2.79 -34.02
CA LEU A 342 -13.38 3.76 -34.98
C LEU A 342 -14.37 4.75 -34.37
N PHE A 343 -15.05 4.39 -33.28
CA PHE A 343 -15.97 5.30 -32.60
C PHE A 343 -15.24 6.35 -31.75
N ILE A 344 -14.05 6.00 -31.24
CA ILE A 344 -13.27 6.88 -30.36
C ILE A 344 -12.29 7.77 -31.14
N LEU A 345 -11.71 7.27 -32.23
CA LEU A 345 -10.91 8.05 -33.17
C LEU A 345 -11.80 8.95 -34.02
#